data_AF-A0A853FPA3-F1
#
_entry.id   AF-A0A853FPA3-F1
#
_cell.length_a   1.000
_cell.length_b   1.000
_cell.length_c   1.000
_cell.angle_alpha   90.00
_cell.angle_beta   90.00
_cell.angle_gamma   90.00
#
_symmetry.space_group_name_H-M   'P 1'
#
loop_
_entity.id
_entity.type
_entity.pdbx_description
1 polymer ?
#
loop_
_entity_poly.entity_id
_entity_poly.type
_entity_poly.pdbx_seq_one_letter_code
_entity_poly.pdbx_strand_id
1 'polypeptide(L)' 'MSTTKKGFALRTFKDAGTEKEFEGGKTHDFEPGEFVNFEAAGLICAPDKAPKAEQAAKTEAAKS' A
#
# COMPACT_ATOMS: atom_id res chain seq x y z
N MET A 1 20.83 -0.64 1.64
CA MET A 1 19.74 0.20 2.17
C MET A 1 18.54 0.02 1.25
N SER A 2 17.63 -0.91 1.57
CA SER A 2 16.46 -1.16 0.73
C SER A 2 15.49 0.02 0.84
N THR A 3 15.34 0.78 -0.24
CA THR A 3 14.42 1.91 -0.30
C THR A 3 13.03 1.39 -0.63
N THR A 4 12.19 1.25 0.38
CA THR A 4 10.79 0.85 0.21
C THR A 4 9.96 2.00 -0.37
N LYS A 5 8.88 1.64 -1.08
CA LYS A 5 7.89 2.56 -1.65
C LYS A 5 6.57 2.44 -0.91
N LYS A 6 5.95 3.58 -0.61
CA LYS A 6 4.59 3.64 -0.07
C LYS A 6 3.60 3.29 -1.18
N GLY A 7 2.75 2.30 -0.97
CA GLY A 7 1.63 1.96 -1.85
C GLY A 7 0.34 1.81 -1.06
N PHE A 8 -0.78 2.23 -1.64
CA PHE A 8 -2.10 2.11 -1.06
C PHE A 8 -2.80 0.85 -1.57
N ALA A 9 -3.13 -0.08 -0.68
CA ALA A 9 -3.84 -1.29 -1.06
C ALA A 9 -5.32 -0.98 -1.32
N LEU A 10 -5.78 -1.25 -2.54
CA LEU A 10 -7.16 -1.01 -2.97
C LEU A 10 -8.15 -2.03 -2.39
N ARG A 11 -7.65 -3.22 -2.04
CA ARG A 11 -8.40 -4.32 -1.42
C ARG A 11 -7.49 -5.14 -0.54
N THR A 12 -8.05 -5.96 0.35
CA THR A 12 -7.25 -6.93 1.09
C THR A 12 -6.77 -8.02 0.14
N PHE A 13 -5.47 -8.30 0.14
CA PHE A 13 -4.88 -9.37 -0.67
C PHE A 13 -3.73 -10.04 0.07
N LYS A 14 -3.49 -11.32 -0.23
CA LYS A 14 -2.32 -12.07 0.21
C LYS A 14 -1.38 -12.25 -0.96
N ASP A 15 -0.11 -11.89 -0.79
CA ASP A 15 0.91 -12.19 -1.77
C ASP A 15 1.28 -13.68 -1.70
N ALA A 16 1.20 -14.37 -2.83
CA ALA A 16 1.44 -15.81 -2.90
C ALA A 16 2.93 -16.19 -2.78
N GLY A 17 3.84 -15.26 -3.08
CA GLY A 17 5.29 -15.51 -3.02
C GLY A 17 5.88 -15.35 -1.63
N THR A 18 5.37 -14.40 -0.85
CA THR A 18 5.89 -14.04 0.49
C THR A 18 4.93 -14.40 1.62
N GLU A 19 3.71 -14.82 1.30
CA GLU A 19 2.62 -15.08 2.24
C GLU A 19 2.18 -13.88 3.08
N LYS A 20 2.65 -12.68 2.75
CA LYS A 20 2.25 -11.45 3.43
C LYS A 20 0.82 -11.08 3.06
N GLU A 21 0.04 -10.72 4.06
CA GLU A 21 -1.28 -10.14 3.89
C GLU A 21 -1.20 -8.62 3.95
N PHE A 22 -1.82 -7.97 2.98
CA PHE A 22 -1.93 -6.53 2.90
C PHE A 22 -3.40 -6.15 3.03
N GLU A 23 -3.72 -5.43 4.11
CA GLU A 23 -5.08 -4.96 4.36
C GLU A 23 -5.44 -3.83 3.37
N GLY A 24 -6.60 -3.96 2.73
CA GLY A 24 -7.16 -2.93 1.86
C GLY A 24 -7.55 -1.67 2.62
N GLY A 25 -7.51 -0.53 1.93
CA GLY A 25 -7.78 0.77 2.54
C GLY A 25 -6.60 1.34 3.34
N LYS A 26 -5.45 0.67 3.33
CA LYS A 26 -4.24 1.09 4.06
C LYS A 26 -3.04 1.25 3.15
N THR A 27 -2.19 2.20 3.50
CA THR A 27 -0.87 2.35 2.88
C THR A 27 0.12 1.41 3.53
N HIS A 28 0.85 0.64 2.74
CA HIS A 28 1.93 -0.23 3.19
C HIS A 28 3.25 0.14 2.50
N ASP A 29 4.35 -0.34 3.05
CA ASP A 29 5.68 -0.19 2.48
C ASP A 29 6.02 -1.45 1.66
N PHE A 30 6.30 -1.26 0.38
CA PHE A 30 6.59 -2.32 -0.59
C PHE A 30 8.01 -2.18 -1.13
N GLU A 31 8.66 -3.29 -1.48
CA GLU A 31 9.88 -3.22 -2.26
C GLU A 31 9.60 -2.62 -3.65
N PRO A 32 10.58 -1.98 -4.32
CA PRO A 32 10.36 -1.36 -5.62
C PRO A 32 9.80 -2.32 -6.68
N GLY A 33 10.20 -3.60 -6.65
CA GLY A 33 9.69 -4.64 -7.54
C GLY A 33 8.28 -5.10 -7.17
N GLU A 34 7.99 -5.26 -5.87
CA GLU A 34 6.64 -5.59 -5.37
C GLU A 34 5.65 -4.49 -5.74
N PHE A 35 6.03 -3.22 -5.55
CA PHE A 35 5.17 -2.09 -5.86
C PHE A 35 4.73 -2.11 -7.33
N VAL A 36 5.67 -2.23 -8.27
CA VAL A 36 5.35 -2.24 -9.71
C VAL A 36 4.50 -3.46 -10.07
N ASN A 37 4.77 -4.61 -9.48
CA ASN A 37 4.01 -5.83 -9.74
C ASN A 37 2.56 -5.72 -9.23
N PHE A 38 2.38 -5.24 -8.00
CA PHE A 38 1.06 -5.09 -7.39
C PHE A 38 0.26 -3.93 -7.98
N GLU A 39 0.93 -2.85 -8.40
CA GLU A 39 0.30 -1.74 -9.12
C GLU A 39 -0.17 -2.18 -10.51
N ALA A 40 0.66 -2.92 -11.25
CA ALA A 40 0.29 -3.49 -12.55
C ALA A 40 -0.86 -4.51 -12.44
N ALA A 41 -0.93 -5.25 -11.33
CA ALA A 41 -2.05 -6.15 -11.02
C ALA A 41 -3.32 -5.43 -10.54
N GLY A 42 -3.29 -4.10 -10.36
CA GLY A 42 -4.41 -3.32 -9.83
C GLY A 42 -4.76 -3.65 -8.38
N LEU A 43 -3.79 -4.15 -7.60
CA LEU A 43 -3.96 -4.45 -6.17
C LEU A 43 -3.66 -3.23 -5.30
N ILE A 44 -2.71 -2.40 -5.74
CA ILE A 44 -2.32 -1.18 -5.06
C ILE A 44 -2.31 0.01 -6.03
N CYS A 45 -2.24 1.22 -5.49
CA CYS A 45 -1.95 2.43 -6.24
C CYS A 45 -0.99 3.34 -5.46
N ALA A 46 -0.49 4.37 -6.14
CA ALA A 46 0.24 5.44 -5.47
C ALA A 46 -0.64 6.10 -4.39
N PRO A 47 -0.10 6.42 -3.20
CA PRO A 47 -0.88 6.94 -2.08
C PRO A 47 -1.55 8.28 -2.41
N ASP A 48 -0.99 9.09 -3.31
CA ASP A 48 -1.62 10.31 -3.82
C ASP A 48 -2.88 10.06 -4.65
N LYS A 49 -3.01 8.87 -5.24
CA LYS A 49 -4.18 8.42 -6.01
C LYS A 49 -5.20 7.65 -5.17
N ALA A 50 -4.92 7.42 -3.89
CA ALA A 50 -5.84 6.73 -3.01
C ALA A 50 -7.14 7.54 -2.81
N PRO A 51 -8.31 6.89 -2.71
CA PRO A 51 -9.56 7.58 -2.42
C PRO A 51 -9.46 8.38 -1.11
N LYS A 52 -9.93 9.63 -1.14
CA LYS A 52 -9.80 10.62 -0.05
C LYS A 52 -10.38 10.15 1.29
N ALA A 53 -11.31 9.18 1.26
CA ALA A 53 -11.93 8.61 2.45
C ALA A 53 -10.95 7.80 3.31
N GLU A 54 -9.95 7.14 2.71
CA GLU A 54 -9.00 6.28 3.42
C GLU A 54 -7.64 6.95 3.71
N GLN A 55 -7.28 8.02 2.99
CA GLN A 55 -6.08 8.81 3.33
C GLN A 55 -6.20 9.52 4.68
N ALA A 56 -7.42 9.87 5.12
CA ALA A 56 -7.67 10.57 6.38
C ALA A 56 -7.22 9.75 7.61
N ALA A 57 -7.24 8.42 7.54
CA ALA A 57 -6.88 7.56 8.68
C ALA A 57 -5.38 7.55 9.02
N LYS A 58 -4.50 8.07 8.15
CA LYS A 58 -3.03 8.11 8.40
C LYS A 58 -2.47 9.49 8.72
N THR A 59 -3.19 10.58 8.48
CA THR A 59 -2.69 11.92 8.87
C THR A 59 -2.86 12.20 10.37
N GLU A 60 -3.77 11.51 11.06
CA GLU A 60 -3.99 11.71 12.51
C GLU A 60 -2.97 11.01 13.42
N ALA A 61 -2.17 10.05 12.93
CA ALA A 61 -1.22 9.31 13.75
C ALA A 61 0.15 10.00 13.95
N ALA A 62 0.38 11.18 13.37
CA ALA A 62 1.65 11.91 13.45
C ALA A 62 1.61 13.13 14.40
N LYS A 63 0.60 13.26 15.27
CA LYS A 63 0.45 14.44 16.14
C LYS A 63 -0.02 14.17 17.58
N SER A 64 0.33 13.02 18.16
CA SER A 64 0.16 12.75 19.61
C SER A 64 1.48 12.90 20.34
#